data_AF-A0A497P3L2-F1
#
_entry.id   AF-A0A497P3L2-F1
#
_cell.length_a   1.000
_cell.length_b   1.000
_cell.length_c   1.000
_cell.angle_alpha   90.00
_cell.angle_beta   90.00
_cell.angle_gamma   90.00
#
_symmetry.space_group_name_H-M   'P 1'
#
loop_
_entity.id
_entity.type
_entity.pdbx_description
1 polymer ?
#
loop_
_entity_poly.entity_id
_entity_poly.type
_entity_poly.pdbx_seq_one_letter_code
_entity_poly.pdbx_strand_id
1 'polypeptide(L)'
;MKKYNVQNYIRYKEDVKDSQPQGKMWDEYTRNELIIKFLPLVENIGRKFSTSQEASGVMSIMDIMQAGSIGLILAVDKLDFEDLLKSDDIERTLKSFLAKRIKGTIRRSIDHNRGDIRIPEHKLNEIRKDNGKDRKLVEMFFNSIFLSIDAVKRHEDSDGSWINNIPDKSEPYNTNILNAYLKSLLKKHLNDMEYQVLRLSYGLDCDKKSAKEIARKLNIKGVSAYVRVSELKKQAVEKLINNVDHSQVLDYL
;
A
#
# COMPACT_ATOMS: atom_id res chain seq x y z
N MET A 1 -26.64 -6.78 5.27
CA MET A 1 -26.05 -6.45 3.96
C MET A 1 -25.55 -5.01 4.04
N LYS A 2 -24.29 -4.71 3.70
CA LYS A 2 -23.82 -3.30 3.67
C LYS A 2 -24.80 -2.49 2.82
N LYS A 3 -25.26 -1.34 3.33
CA LYS A 3 -26.20 -0.46 2.59
C LYS A 3 -25.46 0.05 1.34
N TYR A 4 -25.70 -0.59 0.19
CA TYR A 4 -25.23 -0.07 -1.10
C TYR A 4 -26.24 0.95 -1.62
N ASN A 5 -25.81 1.81 -2.54
CA ASN A 5 -26.70 2.79 -3.15
C ASN A 5 -27.75 2.06 -4.01
N VAL A 6 -28.91 1.82 -3.41
CA VAL A 6 -30.03 1.10 -4.02
C VAL A 6 -30.49 1.82 -5.30
N GLN A 7 -30.49 3.15 -5.31
CA GLN A 7 -30.87 3.94 -6.48
C GLN A 7 -29.93 3.69 -7.66
N ASN A 8 -28.61 3.69 -7.43
CA ASN A 8 -27.64 3.43 -8.49
C ASN A 8 -27.76 1.99 -9.01
N TYR A 9 -28.02 1.03 -8.12
CA TYR A 9 -28.23 -0.35 -8.52
C TYR A 9 -29.50 -0.52 -9.38
N ILE A 10 -30.59 0.17 -9.05
CA ILE A 10 -31.83 0.18 -9.85
C ILE A 10 -31.56 0.78 -11.24
N ARG A 11 -30.94 1.96 -11.30
CA ARG A 11 -30.58 2.62 -12.57
C ARG A 11 -29.73 1.72 -13.46
N TYR A 12 -28.68 1.11 -12.90
CA TYR A 12 -27.85 0.15 -13.62
C TYR A 12 -28.69 -1.01 -14.20
N LYS A 13 -29.65 -1.54 -13.44
CA LYS A 13 -30.49 -2.65 -13.90
C LYS A 13 -31.42 -2.25 -15.04
N GLU A 14 -31.97 -1.03 -14.98
CA GLU A 14 -32.79 -0.46 -16.04
C GLU A 14 -31.96 -0.23 -17.31
N ASP A 15 -30.80 0.41 -17.20
CA ASP A 15 -29.89 0.65 -18.32
C ASP A 15 -29.46 -0.66 -19.02
N VAL A 16 -29.13 -1.69 -18.24
CA VAL A 16 -28.74 -3.01 -18.78
C VAL A 16 -29.90 -3.69 -19.51
N LYS A 17 -31.14 -3.51 -19.02
CA LYS A 17 -32.34 -4.07 -19.65
C LYS A 17 -32.62 -3.37 -20.97
N ASP A 18 -32.52 -2.04 -21.00
CA ASP A 18 -32.81 -1.24 -22.18
C ASP A 18 -31.72 -1.40 -23.26
N SER A 19 -30.47 -1.65 -22.84
CA SER A 19 -29.34 -1.85 -23.76
C SER A 19 -29.24 -3.28 -24.34
N GLN A 20 -30.15 -4.21 -24.01
CA GLN A 20 -30.04 -5.60 -24.45
C GLN A 20 -30.15 -5.74 -25.98
N PRO A 21 -29.13 -6.26 -26.67
CA PRO A 21 -29.23 -6.51 -28.09
C PRO A 21 -30.12 -7.75 -28.34
N GLN A 22 -30.94 -7.67 -29.39
CA GLN A 22 -31.94 -8.68 -29.76
C GLN A 22 -31.68 -9.24 -31.16
N GLY A 23 -32.03 -10.52 -31.36
CA GLY A 23 -32.20 -11.11 -32.69
C GLY A 23 -30.95 -11.56 -33.44
N LYS A 24 -29.75 -11.47 -32.85
CA LYS A 24 -28.50 -11.95 -33.47
C LYS A 24 -28.06 -13.31 -32.94
N MET A 25 -27.39 -14.09 -33.79
CA MET A 25 -26.66 -15.28 -33.39
C MET A 25 -25.37 -14.92 -32.64
N TRP A 26 -24.79 -15.88 -31.91
CA TRP A 26 -23.67 -15.61 -30.99
C TRP A 26 -22.42 -15.05 -31.67
N ASP A 27 -22.13 -15.53 -32.86
CA ASP A 27 -21.03 -15.16 -33.76
C ASP A 27 -21.26 -13.82 -34.48
N GLU A 28 -22.51 -13.36 -34.57
CA GLU A 28 -22.87 -12.09 -35.20
C GLU A 28 -22.80 -10.87 -34.26
N TYR A 29 -22.73 -11.11 -32.94
CA TYR A 29 -22.58 -10.02 -31.98
C TYR A 29 -21.20 -9.39 -32.10
N THR A 30 -21.17 -8.06 -32.14
CA THR A 30 -19.92 -7.34 -31.91
C THR A 30 -19.43 -7.57 -30.48
N ARG A 31 -18.14 -7.35 -30.25
CA ARG A 31 -17.52 -7.39 -28.91
C ARG A 31 -18.37 -6.70 -27.83
N ASN A 32 -18.80 -5.46 -28.09
CA ASN A 32 -19.54 -4.66 -27.12
C ASN A 32 -20.96 -5.19 -26.91
N GLU A 33 -21.64 -5.62 -27.96
CA GLU A 33 -22.96 -6.22 -27.84
C GLU A 33 -22.91 -7.54 -27.04
N LEU A 34 -21.88 -8.36 -27.26
CA LEU A 34 -21.67 -9.60 -26.51
C LEU A 34 -21.43 -9.31 -25.02
N ILE A 35 -20.63 -8.29 -24.70
CA ILE A 35 -20.44 -7.83 -23.31
C ILE A 35 -21.78 -7.43 -22.70
N ILE A 36 -22.56 -6.57 -23.37
CA ILE A 36 -23.86 -6.10 -22.84
C ILE A 36 -24.85 -7.27 -22.66
N LYS A 37 -24.85 -8.22 -23.59
CA LYS A 37 -25.70 -9.42 -23.55
C LYS A 37 -25.43 -10.28 -22.30
N PHE A 38 -24.18 -10.34 -21.84
CA PHE A 38 -23.78 -11.16 -20.70
C PHE A 38 -23.59 -10.39 -19.38
N LEU A 39 -23.86 -9.08 -19.33
CA LEU A 39 -23.92 -8.33 -18.05
C LEU A 39 -24.88 -8.95 -17.02
N PRO A 40 -26.08 -9.47 -17.38
CA PRO A 40 -26.94 -10.18 -16.43
C PRO A 40 -26.28 -11.44 -15.82
N LEU A 41 -25.38 -12.12 -16.55
CA LEU A 41 -24.63 -13.26 -16.03
C LEU A 41 -23.66 -12.81 -14.93
N VAL A 42 -23.01 -11.65 -15.10
CA VAL A 42 -22.12 -11.08 -14.08
C VAL A 42 -22.88 -10.82 -12.79
N GLU A 43 -24.06 -10.21 -12.86
CA GLU A 43 -24.91 -9.97 -11.70
C GLU A 43 -25.27 -11.28 -10.98
N ASN A 44 -25.74 -12.28 -11.73
CA ASN A 44 -26.11 -13.59 -11.19
C ASN A 44 -24.95 -14.30 -10.48
N ILE A 45 -23.72 -14.11 -10.97
CA ILE A 45 -22.51 -14.66 -10.33
C ILE A 45 -22.13 -13.81 -9.12
N GLY A 46 -22.12 -12.49 -9.24
CA GLY A 46 -21.75 -11.55 -8.19
C GLY A 46 -22.62 -11.69 -6.94
N ARG A 47 -23.94 -11.88 -7.11
CA ARG A 47 -24.89 -12.09 -6.02
C ARG A 47 -24.63 -13.34 -5.18
N LYS A 48 -23.87 -14.31 -5.70
CA LYS A 48 -23.50 -15.54 -4.97
C LYS A 48 -22.34 -15.34 -3.99
N PHE A 49 -21.64 -14.21 -4.05
CA PHE A 49 -20.57 -13.88 -3.12
C PHE A 49 -21.14 -13.17 -1.88
N SER A 50 -20.65 -13.55 -0.69
CA SER A 50 -21.08 -12.91 0.57
C SER A 50 -20.54 -11.48 0.65
N THR A 51 -21.42 -10.51 0.91
CA THR A 51 -21.04 -9.11 1.17
C THR A 51 -20.76 -8.83 2.65
N SER A 52 -20.61 -9.86 3.49
CA SER A 52 -20.25 -9.66 4.89
C SER A 52 -18.81 -9.13 4.98
N GLN A 53 -18.50 -8.37 6.03
CA GLN A 53 -17.20 -7.71 6.17
C GLN A 53 -16.07 -8.76 6.27
N GLU A 54 -16.36 -9.89 6.90
CA GLU A 54 -15.41 -11.01 7.07
C GLU A 54 -15.09 -11.69 5.74
N ALA A 55 -16.02 -11.66 4.77
CA ALA A 55 -15.89 -12.37 3.50
C ALA A 55 -15.37 -11.47 2.37
N SER A 56 -15.91 -10.25 2.25
CA SER A 56 -15.59 -9.32 1.15
C SER A 56 -14.84 -8.06 1.59
N GLY A 57 -14.45 -7.96 2.87
CA GLY A 57 -13.74 -6.81 3.40
C GLY A 57 -14.54 -5.54 3.18
N VAL A 58 -13.94 -4.58 2.49
CA VAL A 58 -14.57 -3.29 2.16
C VAL A 58 -15.54 -3.35 0.98
N MET A 59 -15.45 -4.37 0.12
CA MET A 59 -16.21 -4.42 -1.14
C MET A 59 -17.72 -4.55 -0.92
N SER A 60 -18.48 -3.73 -1.63
CA SER A 60 -19.94 -3.80 -1.76
C SER A 60 -20.35 -4.73 -2.91
N ILE A 61 -21.66 -5.00 -3.03
CA ILE A 61 -22.20 -5.76 -4.16
C ILE A 61 -21.90 -5.09 -5.51
N MET A 62 -21.90 -3.75 -5.56
CA MET A 62 -21.60 -3.00 -6.78
C MET A 62 -20.14 -3.20 -7.18
N ASP A 63 -19.23 -3.18 -6.22
CA ASP A 63 -17.80 -3.39 -6.48
C ASP A 63 -17.54 -4.81 -6.98
N ILE A 64 -18.22 -5.80 -6.40
CA ILE A 64 -18.18 -7.20 -6.85
C ILE A 64 -18.68 -7.32 -8.28
N MET A 65 -19.79 -6.66 -8.61
CA MET A 65 -20.34 -6.66 -9.97
C MET A 65 -19.38 -5.99 -10.96
N GLN A 66 -18.78 -4.85 -10.61
CA GLN A 66 -17.80 -4.16 -11.46
C GLN A 66 -16.54 -5.00 -11.70
N ALA A 67 -16.00 -5.64 -10.66
CA ALA A 67 -14.90 -6.59 -10.82
C ALA A 67 -15.28 -7.76 -11.74
N GLY A 68 -16.52 -8.24 -11.63
CA GLY A 68 -17.07 -9.24 -12.53
C GLY A 68 -17.18 -8.75 -13.98
N SER A 69 -17.61 -7.51 -14.20
CA SER A 69 -17.69 -6.88 -15.52
C SER A 69 -16.33 -6.76 -16.19
N ILE A 70 -15.28 -6.40 -15.42
CA ILE A 70 -13.89 -6.44 -15.91
C ILE A 70 -13.52 -7.86 -16.36
N GLY A 71 -13.88 -8.87 -15.56
CA GLY A 71 -13.67 -10.28 -15.90
C GLY A 71 -14.41 -10.72 -17.16
N LEU A 72 -15.62 -10.20 -17.38
CA LEU A 72 -16.41 -10.45 -18.60
C LEU A 72 -15.76 -9.82 -19.83
N ILE A 73 -15.35 -8.55 -19.75
CA ILE A 73 -14.71 -7.84 -20.86
C ILE A 73 -13.44 -8.59 -21.31
N LEU A 74 -12.57 -8.94 -20.36
CA LEU A 74 -11.36 -9.71 -20.62
C LEU A 74 -11.62 -11.13 -21.13
N ALA A 75 -12.79 -11.70 -20.81
CA ALA A 75 -13.19 -13.00 -21.30
C ALA A 75 -13.62 -12.92 -22.77
N VAL A 76 -14.45 -11.94 -23.11
CA VAL A 76 -14.89 -11.68 -24.48
C VAL A 76 -13.70 -11.37 -25.39
N ASP A 77 -12.72 -10.60 -24.92
CA ASP A 77 -11.48 -10.30 -25.65
C ASP A 77 -10.63 -11.54 -25.98
N LYS A 78 -10.83 -12.64 -25.24
CA LYS A 78 -10.08 -13.90 -25.38
C LYS A 78 -10.96 -15.03 -25.91
N LEU A 79 -12.17 -14.72 -26.37
CA LEU A 79 -13.08 -15.71 -26.90
C LEU A 79 -12.63 -16.10 -28.31
N ASP A 80 -12.41 -17.39 -28.52
CA ASP A 80 -12.18 -17.95 -29.84
C ASP A 80 -13.50 -18.56 -30.34
N PHE A 81 -14.05 -17.97 -31.40
CA PHE A 81 -15.31 -18.42 -31.99
C PHE A 81 -15.14 -19.70 -32.80
N GLU A 82 -13.98 -19.95 -33.41
CA GLU A 82 -13.76 -21.17 -34.19
C GLU A 82 -13.80 -22.39 -33.28
N ASP A 83 -13.18 -22.29 -32.10
CA ASP A 83 -13.24 -23.33 -31.08
C ASP A 83 -14.62 -23.46 -30.43
N LEU A 84 -15.33 -22.34 -30.27
CA LEU A 84 -16.68 -22.35 -29.72
C LEU A 84 -17.67 -23.07 -30.64
N LEU A 85 -17.60 -22.83 -31.96
CA LEU A 85 -18.48 -23.44 -32.96
C LEU A 85 -18.30 -24.96 -33.11
N LYS A 86 -17.16 -25.51 -32.67
CA LYS A 86 -16.92 -26.96 -32.62
C LYS A 86 -17.69 -27.67 -31.49
N SER A 87 -18.26 -26.92 -30.55
CA SER A 87 -18.99 -27.48 -29.41
C SER A 87 -20.42 -27.87 -29.76
N ASP A 88 -20.90 -29.01 -29.24
CA ASP A 88 -22.30 -29.46 -29.43
C ASP A 88 -23.34 -28.47 -28.89
N ASP A 89 -23.00 -27.76 -27.80
CA ASP A 89 -23.84 -26.76 -27.14
C ASP A 89 -23.05 -25.47 -26.94
N ILE A 90 -23.12 -24.61 -27.96
CA ILE A 90 -22.44 -23.31 -28.01
C ILE A 90 -22.83 -22.44 -26.81
N GLU A 91 -24.11 -22.37 -26.45
CA GLU A 91 -24.60 -21.49 -25.41
C GLU A 91 -24.06 -21.91 -24.03
N ARG A 92 -24.11 -23.20 -23.71
CA ARG A 92 -23.59 -23.72 -22.45
C ARG A 92 -22.08 -23.56 -22.35
N THR A 93 -21.36 -23.85 -23.43
CA THR A 93 -19.89 -23.69 -23.45
C THR A 93 -19.50 -22.23 -23.27
N LEU A 94 -20.16 -21.31 -23.98
CA LEU A 94 -19.95 -19.86 -23.85
C LEU A 94 -20.22 -19.38 -22.42
N LYS A 95 -21.39 -19.73 -21.86
CA LYS A 95 -21.73 -19.36 -20.47
C LYS A 95 -20.72 -19.92 -19.46
N SER A 96 -20.27 -21.16 -19.62
CA SER A 96 -19.26 -21.77 -18.74
C SER A 96 -17.91 -21.07 -18.85
N PHE A 97 -17.47 -20.77 -20.07
CA PHE A 97 -16.24 -20.05 -20.37
C PHE A 97 -16.20 -18.65 -19.73
N LEU A 98 -17.30 -17.90 -19.86
CA LEU A 98 -17.45 -16.57 -19.26
C LEU A 98 -17.55 -16.67 -17.74
N ALA A 99 -18.39 -17.57 -17.22
CA ALA A 99 -18.62 -17.72 -15.78
C ALA A 99 -17.32 -18.07 -15.02
N LYS A 100 -16.46 -18.92 -15.58
CA LYS A 100 -15.16 -19.26 -14.98
C LYS A 100 -14.27 -18.03 -14.79
N ARG A 101 -14.24 -17.13 -15.77
CA ARG A 101 -13.38 -15.92 -15.76
C ARG A 101 -13.97 -14.81 -14.88
N ILE A 102 -15.28 -14.59 -14.95
CA ILE A 102 -16.00 -13.66 -14.08
C ILE A 102 -15.77 -14.06 -12.61
N LYS A 103 -16.04 -15.33 -12.25
CA LYS A 103 -15.88 -15.84 -10.88
C LYS A 103 -14.43 -15.73 -10.39
N GLY A 104 -13.45 -16.05 -11.26
CA GLY A 104 -12.04 -15.94 -10.92
C GLY A 104 -11.60 -14.49 -10.67
N THR A 105 -12.10 -13.54 -11.45
CA THR A 105 -11.78 -12.12 -11.30
C THR A 105 -12.39 -11.53 -10.04
N ILE A 106 -13.66 -11.86 -9.76
CA ILE A 106 -14.32 -11.47 -8.50
C ILE A 106 -13.54 -12.01 -7.30
N ARG A 107 -13.16 -13.30 -7.30
CA ARG A 107 -12.40 -13.89 -6.19
C ARG A 107 -11.08 -13.18 -5.94
N ARG A 108 -10.29 -12.92 -6.99
CA ARG A 108 -9.01 -12.18 -6.88
C ARG A 108 -9.21 -10.75 -6.38
N SER A 109 -10.28 -10.08 -6.83
CA SER A 109 -10.61 -8.73 -6.36
C SER A 109 -10.97 -8.73 -4.88
N ILE A 110 -11.76 -9.70 -4.42
CA ILE A 110 -12.08 -9.86 -3.01
C ILE A 110 -10.81 -10.12 -2.22
N ASP A 111 -9.99 -11.10 -2.63
CA ASP A 111 -8.73 -11.44 -1.96
C ASP A 111 -7.79 -10.24 -1.81
N HIS A 112 -7.75 -9.37 -2.83
CA HIS A 112 -6.95 -8.15 -2.80
C HIS A 112 -7.45 -7.10 -1.79
N ASN A 113 -8.78 -6.99 -1.61
CA ASN A 113 -9.43 -5.92 -0.84
C ASN A 113 -10.09 -6.42 0.47
N ARG A 114 -9.85 -7.67 0.86
CA ARG A 114 -10.52 -8.30 2.01
C ARG A 114 -9.98 -7.81 3.35
N GLY A 115 -8.67 -7.62 3.47
CA GLY A 115 -8.00 -7.25 4.71
C GLY A 115 -7.55 -5.79 4.72
N ASP A 116 -7.38 -5.23 5.92
CA ASP A 116 -6.81 -3.89 6.12
C ASP A 116 -5.35 -3.84 5.64
N ILE A 117 -4.65 -4.96 5.77
CA ILE A 117 -3.31 -5.18 5.21
C ILE A 117 -3.43 -6.12 4.02
N ARG A 118 -2.91 -5.69 2.87
CA ARG A 118 -2.88 -6.49 1.65
C ARG A 118 -1.96 -7.71 1.82
N ILE A 119 -2.50 -8.90 1.58
CA ILE A 119 -1.73 -10.15 1.52
C ILE A 119 -1.43 -10.49 0.06
N PRO A 120 -0.18 -10.81 -0.31
CA PRO A 120 0.15 -11.30 -1.65
C PRO A 120 -0.57 -12.61 -2.02
N GLU A 121 -0.94 -12.77 -3.30
CA GLU A 121 -1.71 -13.93 -3.79
C GLU A 121 -1.03 -15.28 -3.52
N HIS A 122 0.30 -15.37 -3.67
CA HIS A 122 1.02 -16.61 -3.42
C HIS A 122 0.93 -17.04 -1.94
N LYS A 123 0.94 -16.08 -1.00
CA LYS A 123 0.74 -16.34 0.44
C LYS A 123 -0.68 -16.76 0.76
N LEU A 124 -1.69 -16.15 0.11
CA LEU A 124 -3.08 -16.62 0.23
C LEU A 124 -3.24 -18.05 -0.26
N ASN A 125 -2.51 -18.44 -1.31
CA ASN A 125 -2.54 -19.81 -1.82
C ASN A 125 -1.83 -20.80 -0.89
N GLU A 126 -0.72 -20.41 -0.24
CA GLU A 126 -0.10 -21.21 0.83
C GLU A 126 -1.10 -21.43 1.99
N ILE A 127 -1.74 -20.36 2.49
CA ILE A 127 -2.77 -20.43 3.54
C ILE A 127 -3.90 -21.41 3.17
N ARG A 128 -4.33 -21.41 1.91
CA ARG A 128 -5.40 -22.29 1.40
C ARG A 128 -4.95 -23.74 1.25
N LYS A 129 -3.72 -23.98 0.81
CA LYS A 129 -3.18 -25.34 0.56
C LYS A 129 -2.97 -26.12 1.85
N ASP A 130 -2.62 -25.43 2.94
CA ASP A 130 -2.36 -26.08 4.22
C ASP A 130 -3.63 -26.53 4.96
N ASN A 131 -4.84 -26.34 4.41
CA ASN A 131 -6.11 -26.67 5.08
C ASN A 131 -6.19 -26.12 6.53
N GLY A 132 -5.52 -25.00 6.82
CA GLY A 132 -5.44 -24.43 8.16
C GLY A 132 -4.53 -25.18 9.15
N LYS A 133 -3.62 -26.05 8.69
CA LYS A 133 -2.64 -26.73 9.56
C LYS A 133 -1.59 -25.79 10.15
N ASP A 134 -1.28 -24.69 9.48
CA ASP A 134 -0.37 -23.68 10.03
C ASP A 134 -1.12 -22.78 11.03
N ARG A 135 -1.33 -23.33 12.23
CA ARG A 135 -2.09 -22.73 13.34
C ARG A 135 -1.67 -21.28 13.62
N LYS A 136 -0.38 -20.96 13.47
CA LYS A 136 0.17 -19.63 13.75
C LYS A 136 -0.28 -18.58 12.73
N LEU A 137 -0.38 -18.98 11.47
CA LEU A 137 -0.83 -18.11 10.38
C LEU A 137 -2.35 -17.89 10.44
N VAL A 138 -3.08 -18.95 10.81
CA VAL A 138 -4.52 -18.89 11.12
C VAL A 138 -4.75 -17.99 12.34
N GLU A 139 -3.99 -18.15 13.42
CA GLU A 139 -4.03 -17.28 14.60
C GLU A 139 -3.75 -15.81 14.24
N MET A 140 -2.70 -15.52 13.47
CA MET A 140 -2.44 -14.15 12.99
C MET A 140 -3.62 -13.58 12.21
N PHE A 141 -4.22 -14.36 11.32
CA PHE A 141 -5.38 -13.95 10.55
C PHE A 141 -6.58 -13.64 11.45
N PHE A 142 -6.96 -14.56 12.34
CA PHE A 142 -8.09 -14.37 13.25
C PHE A 142 -7.83 -13.25 14.28
N ASN A 143 -6.60 -13.11 14.78
CA ASN A 143 -6.22 -12.03 15.70
C ASN A 143 -6.31 -10.66 15.01
N SER A 144 -5.90 -10.55 13.75
CA SER A 144 -6.01 -9.29 13.00
C SER A 144 -7.45 -8.87 12.71
N ILE A 145 -8.37 -9.83 12.57
CA ILE A 145 -9.77 -9.56 12.20
C ILE A 145 -10.67 -9.37 13.42
N PHE A 146 -10.53 -10.20 14.46
CA PHE A 146 -11.46 -10.22 15.59
C PHE A 146 -10.93 -9.48 16.81
N LEU A 147 -9.66 -9.70 17.21
CA LEU A 147 -9.12 -9.07 18.43
C LEU A 147 -8.88 -7.56 18.27
N SER A 148 -8.60 -7.10 17.04
CA SER A 148 -8.49 -5.66 16.74
C SER A 148 -9.83 -4.94 16.96
N ILE A 149 -10.95 -5.56 16.56
CA ILE A 149 -12.29 -4.99 16.69
C ILE A 149 -12.76 -5.02 18.16
N ASP A 150 -12.51 -6.10 18.89
CA ASP A 150 -12.91 -6.24 20.30
C ASP A 150 -12.03 -5.43 21.27
N ALA A 151 -10.80 -5.08 20.88
CA ALA A 151 -9.96 -4.15 21.64
C ALA A 151 -10.53 -2.72 21.59
N VAL A 152 -11.12 -2.31 20.47
CA VAL A 152 -11.71 -0.97 20.32
C VAL A 152 -13.03 -0.83 21.09
N LYS A 153 -13.89 -1.87 21.07
CA LYS A 153 -15.23 -1.81 21.70
C LYS A 153 -15.23 -1.82 23.23
N ARG A 154 -14.23 -2.40 23.89
CA ARG A 154 -14.18 -2.50 25.36
C ARG A 154 -13.92 -1.18 26.10
N HIS A 155 -13.66 -0.09 25.38
CA HIS A 155 -13.23 1.19 25.94
C HIS A 155 -14.18 2.36 25.63
N GLU A 156 -15.39 2.13 25.11
CA GLU A 156 -16.38 3.21 24.91
C GLU A 156 -17.02 3.71 26.23
N ASP A 157 -16.95 2.94 27.32
CA ASP A 157 -17.59 3.28 28.61
C ASP A 157 -16.64 3.94 29.64
N SER A 158 -15.37 4.21 29.28
CA SER A 158 -14.39 4.86 30.14
C SER A 158 -13.68 5.97 29.36
N ASP A 159 -13.54 7.15 29.96
CA ASP A 159 -13.05 8.43 29.41
C ASP A 159 -11.68 8.42 28.68
N GLY A 160 -11.07 7.25 28.43
CA GLY A 160 -9.86 7.08 27.64
C GLY A 160 -10.09 6.16 26.46
N SER A 161 -10.05 6.72 25.24
CA SER A 161 -9.88 5.94 24.02
C SER A 161 -8.71 4.97 24.20
N TRP A 162 -8.88 3.69 23.85
CA TRP A 162 -7.84 2.64 23.91
C TRP A 162 -6.47 3.12 23.39
N ILE A 163 -6.47 4.04 22.42
CA ILE A 163 -5.29 4.65 21.83
C ILE A 163 -4.39 5.35 22.87
N ASN A 164 -4.97 5.89 23.94
CA ASN A 164 -4.28 6.59 25.03
C ASN A 164 -3.57 5.63 25.99
N ASN A 165 -3.87 4.33 25.94
CA ASN A 165 -3.26 3.29 26.77
C ASN A 165 -2.10 2.57 26.06
N ILE A 166 -1.75 2.97 24.83
CA ILE A 166 -0.60 2.43 24.13
C ILE A 166 0.63 3.21 24.59
N PRO A 167 1.53 2.62 25.40
CA PRO A 167 2.71 3.34 25.86
C PRO A 167 3.65 3.59 24.68
N ASP A 168 4.10 4.83 24.53
CA ASP A 168 5.17 5.17 23.60
C ASP A 168 6.48 4.54 24.09
N LYS A 169 7.00 3.58 23.33
CA LYS A 169 8.29 2.91 23.58
C LYS A 169 9.43 3.49 22.75
N SER A 170 9.19 4.56 22.00
CA SER A 170 10.26 5.21 21.27
C SER A 170 11.29 5.75 22.26
N GLU A 171 12.54 5.28 22.15
CA GLU A 171 13.62 5.81 22.96
C GLU A 171 13.99 7.20 22.43
N PRO A 172 13.93 8.26 23.25
CA PRO A 172 14.43 9.56 22.83
C PRO A 172 15.94 9.45 22.65
N TYR A 173 16.41 9.47 21.40
CA TYR A 173 17.82 9.43 21.09
C TYR A 173 18.56 10.53 21.85
N ASN A 174 19.56 10.18 22.66
CA ASN A 174 20.29 11.15 23.48
C ASN A 174 21.28 11.92 22.61
N THR A 175 20.74 12.83 21.80
CA THR A 175 21.47 13.76 20.95
C THR A 175 22.51 14.55 21.74
N ASN A 176 22.25 14.84 23.02
CA ASN A 176 23.16 15.62 23.86
C ASN A 176 24.48 14.91 24.15
N ILE A 177 24.46 13.61 24.48
CA ILE A 177 25.68 12.84 24.75
C ILE A 177 26.51 12.69 23.48
N LEU A 178 25.87 12.29 22.37
CA LEU A 178 26.57 12.16 21.09
C LEU A 178 27.16 13.50 20.64
N ASN A 179 26.39 14.58 20.74
CA ASN A 179 26.85 15.91 20.35
C ASN A 179 28.00 16.40 21.22
N ALA A 180 28.01 16.10 22.52
CA ALA A 180 29.12 16.42 23.40
C ALA A 180 30.40 15.66 22.99
N TYR A 181 30.26 14.38 22.66
CA TYR A 181 31.36 13.55 22.17
C TYR A 181 31.90 14.02 20.82
N LEU A 182 31.03 14.26 19.84
CA LEU A 182 31.43 14.79 18.54
C LEU A 182 32.15 16.13 18.68
N LYS A 183 31.65 17.03 19.54
CA LYS A 183 32.35 18.31 19.78
C LYS A 183 33.74 18.14 20.38
N SER A 184 33.94 17.17 21.29
CA SER A 184 35.26 16.96 21.89
C SER A 184 36.27 16.45 20.85
N LEU A 185 35.84 15.53 19.97
CA LEU A 185 36.64 15.06 18.83
C LEU A 185 36.96 16.19 17.84
N LEU A 186 35.95 16.98 17.47
CA LEU A 186 36.15 18.10 16.54
C LEU A 186 37.13 19.14 17.10
N LYS A 187 37.01 19.51 18.39
CA LYS A 187 37.94 20.46 19.02
C LYS A 187 39.37 19.92 19.14
N LYS A 188 39.55 18.60 19.25
CA LYS A 188 40.87 17.97 19.38
C LYS A 188 41.63 17.95 18.05
N HIS A 189 40.93 17.73 16.94
CA HIS A 189 41.56 17.45 15.64
C HIS A 189 41.42 18.58 14.60
N LEU A 190 40.63 19.62 14.88
CA LEU A 190 40.39 20.73 13.95
C LEU A 190 40.75 22.08 14.56
N ASN A 191 41.01 23.06 13.69
CA ASN A 191 41.15 24.45 14.11
C ASN A 191 39.78 25.08 14.41
N ASP A 192 39.77 26.22 15.10
CA ASP A 192 38.54 26.88 15.53
C ASP A 192 37.59 27.22 14.37
N MET A 193 38.13 27.57 13.19
CA MET A 193 37.33 27.89 12.01
C MET A 193 36.64 26.64 11.43
N GLU A 194 37.38 25.55 11.26
CA GLU A 194 36.86 24.25 10.78
C GLU A 194 35.85 23.66 11.77
N TYR A 195 36.15 23.76 13.07
CA TYR A 195 35.24 23.39 14.15
C TYR A 195 33.91 24.14 14.05
N GLN A 196 33.94 25.48 13.95
CA GLN A 196 32.72 26.27 13.86
C GLN A 196 31.95 26.00 12.57
N VAL A 197 32.63 25.81 11.44
CA VAL A 197 31.99 25.46 10.16
C VAL A 197 31.23 24.13 10.29
N LEU A 198 31.83 23.08 10.85
CA LEU A 198 31.15 21.79 11.03
C LEU A 198 30.04 21.85 12.06
N ARG A 199 30.29 22.47 13.22
CA ARG A 199 29.32 22.67 14.29
C ARG A 199 28.05 23.34 13.78
N LEU A 200 28.18 24.43 13.02
CA LEU A 200 27.05 25.18 12.47
C LEU A 200 26.39 24.48 11.26
N SER A 201 27.16 23.75 10.44
CA SER A 201 26.65 23.03 9.27
C SER A 201 25.79 21.81 9.62
N TYR A 202 26.10 21.16 10.75
CA TYR A 202 25.38 19.98 11.23
C TYR A 202 24.48 20.26 12.43
N GLY A 203 24.61 21.44 13.04
CA GLY A 203 23.75 21.86 14.14
C GLY A 203 23.97 21.03 15.41
N LEU A 204 25.23 20.80 15.80
CA LEU A 204 25.58 19.95 16.94
C LEU A 204 25.09 20.49 18.29
N ASP A 205 24.73 21.76 18.37
CA ASP A 205 24.22 22.43 19.58
C ASP A 205 23.51 23.74 19.31
N CYS A 206 23.13 23.94 18.06
CA CYS A 206 22.34 25.07 17.64
C CYS A 206 21.64 24.67 16.34
N ASP A 207 20.67 25.49 15.94
CA ASP A 207 20.01 25.24 14.67
C ASP A 207 21.00 25.24 13.51
N LYS A 208 20.82 24.22 12.66
CA LYS A 208 21.59 24.02 11.43
C LYS A 208 21.50 25.29 10.59
N LYS A 209 22.65 25.79 10.15
CA LYS A 209 22.74 27.01 9.34
C LYS A 209 23.10 26.69 7.90
N SER A 210 22.59 27.49 6.98
CA SER A 210 23.00 27.46 5.57
C SER A 210 24.43 27.98 5.40
N ALA A 211 25.11 27.58 4.32
CA ALA A 211 26.48 28.03 4.04
C ALA A 211 26.59 29.58 3.96
N LYS A 212 25.54 30.26 3.49
CA LYS A 212 25.47 31.74 3.46
C LYS A 212 25.37 32.35 4.86
N GLU A 213 24.64 31.73 5.77
CA GLU A 213 24.55 32.18 7.17
C GLU A 213 25.83 31.91 7.94
N ILE A 214 26.48 30.78 7.69
CA ILE A 214 27.77 30.44 8.27
C ILE A 214 28.83 31.44 7.82
N ALA A 215 28.88 31.75 6.51
CA ALA A 215 29.79 32.75 5.97
C ALA A 215 29.60 34.13 6.63
N ARG A 216 28.34 34.56 6.82
CA ARG A 216 28.02 35.81 7.55
C ARG A 216 28.47 35.74 9.01
N LYS A 217 28.17 34.65 9.71
CA LYS A 217 28.47 34.50 11.15
C LYS A 217 29.97 34.38 11.44
N LEU A 218 30.74 33.81 10.52
CA LEU A 218 32.19 33.64 10.63
C LEU A 218 32.99 34.73 9.89
N ASN A 219 32.31 35.80 9.43
CA ASN A 219 32.92 36.93 8.72
C ASN A 219 33.77 36.53 7.49
N ILE A 220 33.37 35.47 6.78
CA ILE A 220 34.03 35.03 5.55
C ILE A 220 33.55 35.94 4.41
N LYS A 221 34.41 36.85 3.96
CA LYS A 221 34.11 37.86 2.93
C LYS A 221 34.45 37.32 1.52
N GLY A 222 33.62 37.70 0.53
CA GLY A 222 33.83 37.40 -0.88
C GLY A 222 32.56 37.01 -1.63
N VAL A 223 32.53 37.22 -2.94
CA VAL A 223 31.37 36.92 -3.81
C VAL A 223 31.02 35.41 -3.77
N SER A 224 32.02 34.55 -3.52
CA SER A 224 31.89 33.10 -3.43
C SER A 224 32.04 32.55 -2.00
N ALA A 225 31.74 33.35 -0.97
CA ALA A 225 31.96 32.97 0.44
C ALA A 225 31.27 31.66 0.86
N TYR A 226 30.11 31.33 0.27
CA TYR A 226 29.41 30.07 0.53
C TYR A 226 30.14 28.84 -0.05
N VAL A 227 30.85 29.00 -1.17
CA VAL A 227 31.69 27.94 -1.77
C VAL A 227 32.85 27.63 -0.85
N ARG A 228 33.50 28.68 -0.33
CA ARG A 228 34.60 28.56 0.63
C ARG A 228 34.19 27.84 1.92
N VAL A 229 32.97 28.07 2.41
CA VAL A 229 32.42 27.31 3.55
C VAL A 229 32.29 25.83 3.23
N SER A 230 31.85 25.47 2.02
CA SER A 230 31.75 24.07 1.58
C SER A 230 33.13 23.41 1.41
N GLU A 231 34.13 24.14 0.93
CA GLU A 231 35.51 23.69 0.84
C GLU A 231 36.11 23.44 2.23
N LEU A 232 35.97 24.40 3.15
CA LEU A 232 36.41 24.25 4.55
C LEU A 232 35.72 23.08 5.24
N LYS A 233 34.42 22.88 4.98
CA LYS A 233 33.68 21.73 5.46
C LYS A 233 34.29 20.42 4.96
N LYS A 234 34.59 20.32 3.66
CA LYS A 234 35.17 19.11 3.05
C LYS A 234 36.57 18.83 3.62
N GLN A 235 37.42 19.85 3.70
CA GLN A 235 38.76 19.75 4.27
C GLN A 235 38.74 19.32 5.74
N ALA A 236 37.82 19.87 6.53
CA ALA A 236 37.65 19.49 7.93
C ALA A 236 37.24 18.02 8.07
N VAL A 237 36.34 17.52 7.21
CA VAL A 237 35.95 16.10 7.21
C VAL A 237 37.13 15.21 6.83
N GLU A 238 37.89 15.54 5.78
CA GLU A 238 39.08 14.79 5.37
C GLU A 238 40.14 14.74 6.49
N LYS A 239 40.35 15.85 7.21
CA LYS A 239 41.25 15.88 8.37
C LYS A 239 40.80 14.97 9.51
N LEU A 240 39.50 14.88 9.77
CA LEU A 240 38.98 13.96 10.80
C LEU A 240 39.18 12.52 10.37
N ILE A 241 38.89 12.19 9.11
CA ILE A 241 39.07 10.83 8.56
C ILE A 241 40.53 10.38 8.71
N ASN A 242 41.49 11.27 8.47
CA ASN A 242 42.91 10.93 8.51
C ASN A 242 43.50 10.87 9.94
N ASN A 243 42.89 11.54 10.92
CA ASN A 243 43.51 11.76 12.24
C ASN A 243 42.73 11.15 13.42
N VAL A 244 41.48 10.71 13.22
CA VAL A 244 40.68 10.07 14.27
C VAL A 244 40.90 8.55 14.20
N ASP A 245 41.22 7.94 15.33
CA ASP A 245 41.41 6.50 15.42
C ASP A 245 40.06 5.77 15.26
N HIS A 246 40.07 4.68 14.50
CA HIS A 246 38.87 3.89 14.20
C HIS A 246 38.22 3.34 15.47
N SER A 247 39.02 2.98 16.47
CA SER A 247 38.55 2.50 17.78
C SER A 247 37.62 3.49 18.48
N GLN A 248 37.79 4.80 18.25
CA GLN A 248 37.01 5.87 18.88
C GLN A 248 35.64 6.09 18.22
N VAL A 249 35.39 5.48 17.07
CA VAL A 249 34.13 5.65 16.31
C VAL A 249 33.36 4.33 16.18
N LEU A 250 34.03 3.20 16.45
CA LEU A 250 33.46 1.85 16.31
C LEU A 250 32.18 1.63 17.13
N ASP A 251 32.12 2.14 18.35
CA ASP A 251 30.95 1.98 19.25
C ASP A 251 29.70 2.75 18.76
N TYR A 252 29.83 3.59 17.73
CA TYR A 252 28.76 4.43 17.17
C TYR A 252 28.39 4.07 15.72
N LEU A 253 28.96 2.99 15.17
CA LEU A 253 28.65 2.42 13.85
C LEU A 253 27.71 1.21 13.99
#